data_AF-A0A956DIU4-F1
#
_entry.id   AF-A0A956DIU4-F1
#
_cell.length_a   1.000
_cell.length_b   1.000
_cell.length_c   1.000
_cell.angle_alpha   90.00
_cell.angle_beta   90.00
_cell.angle_gamma   90.00
#
_symmetry.space_group_name_H-M   'P 1'
#
loop_
_entity.id
_entity.type
_entity.pdbx_description
1 polymer ?
#
loop_
_entity_poly.entity_id
_entity_poly.type
_entity_poly.pdbx_seq_one_letter_code
_entity_poly.pdbx_strand_id
1 'polypeptide(L)'
;MLRRLHGATLLLALLAACVDDGSEPEDPTNAPTDPCDPLTPEERAANQAVFDALSPHCAGCHASGAKGYFASITAFEALVVYDEREVVAGDPDASELVRLLEGQGTRGFAQMPIAGQPYAKLAEAGTATMGMAEIRAWVTNLKAHALDPLPSIEAPRVTRLGADEVLRSLYQHLGLDDDDFYQPASNYSIEHKSTGQQDGDYPISSPDAVPAPYESLPVERYASLGGGSAMFQTTRDASITPSFLGSITQVAQRWCALGLDKPGTSLLPQGTTTSTTSAEPELVKAVIRRWFLTFHAVDASPAEIDALFDTVFVPLETESGSPTAYVGLCSYFVRHPHFILY
;
A
#
# COMPACT_ATOMS: atom_id res chain seq x y z
N MET A 1 -63.51 -25.48 -16.40
CA MET A 1 -63.02 -25.05 -17.74
C MET A 1 -61.49 -25.13 -17.72
N LEU A 2 -60.90 -26.30 -17.89
CA LEU A 2 -60.16 -26.72 -19.11
C LEU A 2 -59.48 -25.59 -19.89
N ARG A 3 -58.13 -25.53 -19.84
CA ARG A 3 -57.27 -25.47 -21.03
C ARG A 3 -55.87 -26.00 -20.72
N ARG A 4 -55.33 -26.74 -21.69
CA ARG A 4 -54.09 -27.53 -21.73
C ARG A 4 -53.01 -26.82 -22.57
N LEU A 5 -51.76 -27.30 -22.41
CA LEU A 5 -50.60 -27.35 -23.36
C LEU A 5 -49.93 -25.98 -23.66
N HIS A 6 -48.61 -25.80 -23.70
CA HIS A 6 -47.46 -26.59 -24.21
C HIS A 6 -46.22 -26.21 -23.35
N GLY A 7 -45.19 -27.02 -23.08
CA GLY A 7 -44.48 -27.94 -23.97
C GLY A 7 -43.29 -27.21 -24.64
N ALA A 8 -42.14 -27.13 -23.98
CA ALA A 8 -40.86 -26.77 -24.61
C ALA A 8 -39.71 -27.50 -23.90
N THR A 9 -39.43 -28.69 -24.41
CA THR A 9 -38.21 -29.47 -24.20
C THR A 9 -37.07 -28.81 -24.97
N LEU A 10 -35.95 -28.50 -24.34
CA LEU A 10 -34.69 -28.19 -25.03
C LEU A 10 -33.67 -29.26 -24.63
N LEU A 11 -33.24 -30.06 -25.61
CA LEU A 11 -32.24 -31.11 -25.50
C LEU A 11 -31.03 -30.70 -26.36
N LEU A 12 -29.84 -30.80 -25.74
CA LEU A 12 -28.51 -31.18 -26.25
C LEU A 12 -27.89 -30.51 -27.50
N ALA A 13 -26.69 -29.94 -27.31
CA ALA A 13 -25.43 -30.32 -27.98
C ALA A 13 -24.24 -29.62 -27.24
N LEU A 14 -23.34 -30.33 -26.53
CA LEU A 14 -22.08 -30.96 -26.97
C LEU A 14 -20.99 -30.00 -27.49
N LEU A 15 -20.01 -29.71 -26.63
CA LEU A 15 -18.56 -29.49 -26.87
C LEU A 15 -17.89 -29.67 -25.48
N ALA A 16 -17.34 -30.84 -25.15
CA ALA A 16 -15.96 -31.29 -25.42
C ALA A 16 -14.89 -30.55 -24.57
N ALA A 17 -14.54 -31.20 -23.45
CA ALA A 17 -13.21 -31.37 -22.85
C ALA A 17 -12.28 -30.16 -22.62
N CYS A 18 -12.11 -29.80 -21.34
CA CYS A 18 -10.80 -29.71 -20.71
C CYS A 18 -10.85 -30.55 -19.43
N VAL A 19 -10.31 -31.76 -19.54
CA VAL A 19 -9.77 -32.51 -18.41
C VAL A 19 -8.55 -31.71 -17.98
N ASP A 20 -8.56 -31.16 -16.78
CA ASP A 20 -7.31 -30.73 -16.13
C ASP A 20 -6.83 -31.96 -15.37
N ASP A 21 -5.78 -32.54 -15.92
CA ASP A 21 -5.10 -33.72 -15.43
C ASP A 21 -4.40 -33.36 -14.12
N GLY A 22 -4.32 -34.31 -13.19
CA GLY A 22 -3.58 -34.10 -11.96
C GLY A 22 -2.12 -33.82 -12.28
N SER A 23 -1.73 -32.55 -12.24
CA SER A 23 -0.32 -32.16 -12.26
C SER A 23 0.31 -32.72 -10.99
N GLU A 24 1.10 -33.80 -11.17
CA GLU A 24 2.10 -34.22 -10.20
C GLU A 24 2.93 -32.99 -9.78
N PRO A 25 3.36 -32.91 -8.51
CA PRO A 25 4.22 -31.82 -8.08
C PRO A 25 5.46 -31.78 -8.98
N GLU A 26 5.61 -30.69 -9.72
CA GLU A 26 6.73 -30.49 -10.63
C GLU A 26 8.03 -30.65 -9.84
N ASP A 27 8.90 -31.54 -10.31
CA ASP A 27 10.26 -31.67 -9.81
C ASP A 27 11.00 -30.36 -10.09
N PRO A 28 11.39 -29.58 -9.06
CA PRO A 28 12.00 -28.26 -9.23
C PRO A 28 13.35 -28.32 -9.96
N THR A 29 13.86 -29.52 -10.25
CA THR A 29 15.12 -29.70 -11.00
C THR A 29 14.97 -29.67 -12.52
N ASN A 30 13.74 -29.64 -13.07
CA ASN A 30 13.50 -29.77 -14.53
C ASN A 30 12.67 -28.65 -15.18
N ALA A 31 12.49 -27.50 -14.50
CA ALA A 31 11.89 -26.33 -15.17
C ALA A 31 12.76 -25.91 -16.38
N PRO A 32 12.19 -25.72 -17.58
CA PRO A 32 12.95 -25.27 -18.74
C PRO A 32 13.58 -23.91 -18.41
N THR A 33 14.91 -23.82 -18.47
CA THR A 33 15.62 -22.54 -18.35
C THR A 33 15.11 -21.61 -19.45
N ASP A 34 14.43 -20.53 -19.05
CA ASP A 34 14.03 -19.47 -19.97
C ASP A 34 15.31 -18.95 -20.66
N PRO A 35 15.43 -19.05 -22.00
CA PRO A 35 16.61 -18.58 -22.72
C PRO A 35 16.86 -17.06 -22.57
N CYS A 36 15.92 -16.31 -22.00
CA CYS A 36 16.08 -14.90 -21.65
C CYS A 36 16.53 -14.66 -20.21
N ASP A 37 16.77 -15.71 -19.43
CA ASP A 37 17.21 -15.62 -18.05
C ASP A 37 18.74 -15.62 -17.96
N PRO A 38 19.37 -14.51 -17.54
CA PRO A 38 20.83 -14.41 -17.53
C PRO A 38 21.48 -15.23 -16.40
N LEU A 39 20.69 -15.79 -15.47
CA LEU A 39 21.18 -16.45 -14.26
C LEU A 39 21.48 -17.93 -14.49
N THR A 40 22.64 -18.38 -14.03
CA THR A 40 22.91 -19.83 -14.02
C THR A 40 22.06 -20.52 -12.95
N PRO A 41 21.75 -21.83 -13.11
CA PRO A 41 21.03 -22.58 -12.08
C PRO A 41 21.70 -22.51 -10.70
N GLU A 42 23.03 -22.49 -10.65
CA GLU A 42 23.78 -22.36 -9.40
C GLU A 42 23.62 -20.97 -8.76
N GLU A 43 23.59 -19.90 -9.56
CA GLU A 43 23.37 -18.54 -9.09
C GLU A 43 21.96 -18.38 -8.51
N ARG A 44 20.95 -18.89 -9.22
CA ARG A 44 19.57 -18.91 -8.73
C ARG A 44 19.43 -19.73 -7.44
N ALA A 45 20.05 -20.91 -7.36
CA ALA A 45 20.00 -21.72 -6.16
C ALA A 45 20.63 -21.00 -4.95
N ALA A 46 21.71 -20.24 -5.15
CA ALA A 46 22.31 -19.42 -4.11
C ALA A 46 21.38 -18.28 -3.66
N ASN A 47 20.73 -17.59 -4.61
CA ASN A 47 19.74 -16.55 -4.31
C ASN A 47 18.52 -17.12 -3.57
N GLN A 48 18.03 -18.29 -3.99
CA GLN A 48 16.91 -19.00 -3.35
C GLN A 48 17.23 -19.36 -1.90
N ALA A 49 18.46 -19.83 -1.61
CA ALA A 49 18.85 -20.16 -0.25
C ALA A 49 18.81 -18.93 0.69
N VAL A 50 19.20 -17.76 0.19
CA VAL A 50 19.10 -16.49 0.95
C VAL A 50 17.65 -16.04 1.07
N PHE A 51 16.87 -16.12 0.00
CA PHE A 51 15.43 -15.84 0.01
C PHE A 51 14.71 -16.65 1.08
N ASP A 52 14.92 -17.97 1.11
CA ASP A 52 14.28 -18.88 2.06
C ASP A 52 14.72 -18.60 3.50
N ALA A 53 16.00 -18.26 3.71
CA ALA A 53 16.52 -17.96 5.04
C ALA A 53 16.01 -16.64 5.63
N LEU A 54 15.84 -15.61 4.79
CA LEU A 54 15.32 -14.30 5.21
C LEU A 54 13.80 -14.30 5.35
N SER A 55 13.08 -15.09 4.55
CA SER A 55 11.61 -15.09 4.45
C SER A 55 10.88 -15.13 5.80
N PRO A 56 11.21 -15.99 6.78
CA PRO A 56 10.49 -16.06 8.05
C PRO A 56 10.45 -14.75 8.84
N HIS A 57 11.44 -13.88 8.63
CA HIS A 57 11.59 -12.62 9.36
C HIS A 57 11.27 -11.39 8.49
N CYS A 58 11.28 -11.54 7.16
CA CYS A 58 11.12 -10.44 6.22
C CYS A 58 9.78 -10.46 5.48
N ALA A 59 9.27 -11.65 5.12
CA ALA A 59 8.09 -11.78 4.27
C ALA A 59 6.82 -11.19 4.90
N GLY A 60 6.69 -11.18 6.22
CA GLY A 60 5.54 -10.59 6.90
C GLY A 60 5.26 -9.12 6.52
N CYS A 61 6.30 -8.35 6.18
CA CYS A 61 6.17 -6.97 5.69
C CYS A 61 6.49 -6.80 4.20
N HIS A 62 7.12 -7.81 3.57
CA HIS A 62 7.68 -7.73 2.21
C HIS A 62 7.15 -8.79 1.24
N ALA A 63 6.13 -9.57 1.60
CA ALA A 63 5.51 -10.55 0.69
C ALA A 63 4.56 -9.91 -0.33
N SER A 64 4.16 -8.66 -0.12
CA SER A 64 3.28 -7.91 -1.01
C SER A 64 3.59 -6.42 -0.95
N GLY A 65 2.88 -5.60 -1.72
CA GLY A 65 3.08 -4.15 -1.68
C GLY A 65 4.29 -3.68 -2.48
N ALA A 66 4.61 -2.38 -2.35
CA ALA A 66 5.63 -1.73 -3.19
C ALA A 66 7.06 -2.21 -2.93
N LYS A 67 7.22 -3.02 -1.88
CA LYS A 67 8.43 -3.71 -1.49
C LYS A 67 8.14 -5.21 -1.34
N GLY A 68 7.38 -5.76 -2.29
CA GLY A 68 7.06 -7.18 -2.43
C GLY A 68 8.26 -8.06 -2.78
N TYR A 69 9.41 -7.80 -2.15
CA TYR A 69 10.67 -8.49 -2.38
C TYR A 69 10.54 -10.00 -2.18
N PHE A 70 9.67 -10.41 -1.26
CA PHE A 70 9.43 -11.80 -0.92
C PHE A 70 8.12 -12.35 -1.52
N ALA A 71 7.56 -11.69 -2.54
CA ALA A 71 6.40 -12.20 -3.28
C ALA A 71 6.76 -13.42 -4.14
N SER A 72 7.99 -13.48 -4.64
CA SER A 72 8.57 -14.58 -5.41
C SER A 72 10.10 -14.45 -5.45
N ILE A 73 10.79 -15.53 -5.82
CA ILE A 73 12.24 -15.47 -6.06
C ILE A 73 12.59 -14.45 -7.14
N THR A 74 11.79 -14.36 -8.21
CA THR A 74 11.99 -13.39 -9.29
C THR A 74 11.91 -11.95 -8.78
N ALA A 75 10.97 -11.65 -7.87
CA ALA A 75 10.86 -10.33 -7.26
C ALA A 75 12.06 -10.02 -6.35
N PHE A 76 12.54 -11.00 -5.59
CA PHE A 76 13.73 -10.85 -4.75
C PHE A 76 14.98 -10.57 -5.57
N GLU A 77 15.19 -11.34 -6.64
CA GLU A 77 16.32 -11.16 -7.56
C GLU A 77 16.28 -9.77 -8.19
N ALA A 78 15.12 -9.35 -8.71
CA ALA A 78 14.97 -8.08 -9.41
C ALA A 78 15.01 -6.83 -8.51
N LEU A 79 14.46 -6.92 -7.30
CA LEU A 79 14.25 -5.73 -6.43
C LEU A 79 15.25 -5.64 -5.29
N VAL A 80 16.03 -6.69 -5.02
CA VAL A 80 17.00 -6.74 -3.92
C VAL A 80 18.37 -7.17 -4.42
N VAL A 81 18.49 -8.38 -4.98
CA VAL A 81 19.80 -8.98 -5.28
C VAL A 81 20.56 -8.19 -6.34
N TYR A 82 19.86 -7.75 -7.38
CA TYR A 82 20.46 -7.04 -8.52
C TYR A 82 20.05 -5.57 -8.60
N ASP A 83 19.51 -5.01 -7.51
CA ASP A 83 19.37 -3.57 -7.33
C ASP A 83 20.61 -3.07 -6.56
N GLU A 84 21.50 -2.33 -7.24
CA GLU A 84 22.72 -1.77 -6.63
C GLU A 84 22.45 -0.84 -5.44
N ARG A 85 21.21 -0.33 -5.31
CA ARG A 85 20.81 0.43 -4.13
C ARG A 85 20.66 -0.48 -2.91
N GLU A 86 20.38 -1.76 -3.06
CA GLU A 86 20.18 -2.70 -1.97
C GLU A 86 21.39 -3.63 -1.80
N VAL A 87 21.92 -4.19 -2.89
CA VAL A 87 23.07 -5.10 -2.89
C VAL A 87 24.09 -4.69 -3.95
N VAL A 88 25.33 -4.46 -3.52
CA VAL A 88 26.49 -4.21 -4.39
C VAL A 88 27.25 -5.53 -4.53
N ALA A 89 27.12 -6.17 -5.69
CA ALA A 89 27.76 -7.46 -5.97
C ALA A 89 29.29 -7.39 -5.75
N GLY A 90 29.81 -8.31 -4.94
CA GLY A 90 31.23 -8.35 -4.56
C GLY A 90 31.63 -7.44 -3.38
N ASP A 91 30.75 -6.53 -2.94
CA ASP A 91 31.04 -5.60 -1.84
C ASP A 91 29.93 -5.63 -0.77
N PRO A 92 30.04 -6.53 0.23
CA PRO A 92 29.08 -6.60 1.31
C PRO A 92 29.05 -5.33 2.18
N ASP A 93 30.13 -4.58 2.30
CA ASP A 93 30.18 -3.37 3.14
C ASP A 93 29.50 -2.17 2.45
N ALA A 94 29.47 -2.16 1.11
CA ALA A 94 28.74 -1.19 0.32
C ALA A 94 27.22 -1.48 0.22
N SER A 95 26.80 -2.72 0.50
CA SER A 95 25.42 -3.19 0.36
C SER A 95 24.50 -2.71 1.50
N GLU A 96 23.43 -1.98 1.18
CA GLU A 96 22.47 -1.49 2.18
C GLU A 96 21.71 -2.64 2.88
N LEU A 97 21.41 -3.74 2.17
CA LEU A 97 20.81 -4.93 2.75
C LEU A 97 21.66 -5.47 3.91
N VAL A 98 22.97 -5.62 3.71
CA VAL A 98 23.89 -6.13 4.75
C VAL A 98 23.88 -5.19 5.96
N ARG A 99 23.97 -3.88 5.72
CA ARG A 99 23.90 -2.88 6.80
C ARG A 99 22.58 -2.96 7.57
N LEU A 100 21.45 -3.08 6.91
CA LEU A 100 20.13 -3.20 7.56
C LEU A 100 20.06 -4.47 8.44
N LEU A 101 20.58 -5.60 7.96
CA LEU A 101 20.59 -6.85 8.73
C LEU A 101 21.54 -6.80 9.94
N GLU A 102 22.59 -5.97 9.86
CA GLU A 102 23.55 -5.70 10.94
C GLU A 102 23.11 -4.57 11.90
N GLY A 103 22.02 -3.87 11.58
CA GLY A 103 21.53 -2.73 12.36
C GLY A 103 22.31 -1.42 12.17
N GLN A 104 22.89 -1.24 10.98
CA GLN A 104 23.71 -0.11 10.56
C GLN A 104 23.19 0.55 9.28
N GLY A 105 21.91 0.38 8.96
CA GLY A 105 21.26 0.97 7.78
C GLY A 105 21.45 2.49 7.72
N THR A 106 21.62 3.01 6.50
CA THR A 106 21.99 4.41 6.26
C THR A 106 20.83 5.26 5.76
N ARG A 107 19.69 4.63 5.43
CA ARG A 107 18.50 5.28 4.87
C ARG A 107 17.44 5.53 5.96
N GLY A 108 16.17 5.40 5.61
CA GLY A 108 15.03 5.67 6.50
C GLY A 108 14.93 4.74 7.72
N PHE A 109 15.66 3.62 7.73
CA PHE A 109 15.67 2.68 8.85
C PHE A 109 17.11 2.26 9.17
N ALA A 110 17.41 2.13 10.46
CA ALA A 110 18.71 1.65 10.93
C ALA A 110 18.84 0.12 10.87
N GLN A 111 17.72 -0.62 10.88
CA GLN A 111 17.76 -2.08 10.91
C GLN A 111 16.55 -2.73 10.23
N MET A 112 16.72 -4.00 9.88
CA MET A 112 15.65 -4.94 9.57
C MET A 112 15.81 -6.24 10.39
N PRO A 113 14.72 -6.82 10.94
CA PRO A 113 13.35 -6.27 11.01
C PRO A 113 13.28 -4.93 11.77
N ILE A 114 12.34 -4.05 11.37
CA ILE A 114 12.23 -2.67 11.92
C ILE A 114 11.94 -2.70 13.42
N ALA A 115 11.08 -3.62 13.85
CA ALA A 115 10.73 -3.82 15.25
C ALA A 115 11.45 -5.06 15.80
N GLY A 116 11.93 -4.96 17.05
CA GLY A 116 12.57 -6.07 17.75
C GLY A 116 14.08 -6.13 17.55
N GLN A 117 14.62 -7.34 17.53
CA GLN A 117 16.04 -7.58 17.39
C GLN A 117 16.47 -7.49 15.91
N PRO A 118 17.65 -6.91 15.61
CA PRO A 118 18.16 -6.93 14.24
C PRO A 118 18.45 -8.37 13.80
N TYR A 119 18.40 -8.64 12.50
CA TYR A 119 18.58 -9.99 11.96
C TYR A 119 19.87 -10.67 12.45
N ALA A 120 20.98 -9.93 12.56
CA ALA A 120 22.22 -10.46 13.12
C ALA A 120 22.04 -11.10 14.52
N LYS A 121 21.18 -10.51 15.37
CA LYS A 121 20.84 -11.06 16.69
C LYS A 121 19.88 -12.24 16.62
N LEU A 122 18.97 -12.24 15.65
CA LEU A 122 18.09 -13.39 15.38
C LEU A 122 18.89 -14.62 14.93
N ALA A 123 19.94 -14.42 14.13
CA ALA A 123 20.88 -15.45 13.72
C ALA A 123 21.73 -15.96 14.89
N GLU A 124 22.27 -15.07 15.73
CA GLU A 124 22.99 -15.47 16.97
C GLU A 124 22.10 -16.30 17.91
N ALA A 125 20.80 -15.97 17.98
CA ALA A 125 19.81 -16.69 18.78
C ALA A 125 19.34 -18.02 18.16
N GLY A 126 19.79 -18.36 16.94
CA GLY A 126 19.39 -19.58 16.22
C GLY A 126 17.96 -19.55 15.68
N THR A 127 17.33 -18.38 15.64
CA THR A 127 15.96 -18.20 15.10
C THR A 127 15.97 -17.87 13.61
N ALA A 128 17.10 -17.41 13.09
CA ALA A 128 17.34 -17.31 11.65
C ALA A 128 18.29 -18.44 11.22
N THR A 129 18.01 -19.05 10.07
CA THR A 129 18.72 -20.25 9.59
C THR A 129 20.06 -19.95 8.93
N MET A 130 20.28 -18.70 8.49
CA MET A 130 21.51 -18.25 7.84
C MET A 130 22.13 -17.10 8.62
N GLY A 131 23.42 -17.22 8.94
CA GLY A 131 24.18 -16.20 9.67
C GLY A 131 24.68 -15.07 8.77
N MET A 132 25.06 -13.94 9.39
CA MET A 132 25.61 -12.78 8.65
C MET A 132 26.88 -13.11 7.86
N ALA A 133 27.70 -14.06 8.35
CA ALA A 133 28.90 -14.49 7.63
C ALA A 133 28.56 -15.16 6.28
N GLU A 134 27.49 -15.95 6.25
CA GLU A 134 27.02 -16.63 5.03
C GLU A 134 26.39 -15.63 4.06
N ILE A 135 25.59 -14.69 4.56
CA ILE A 135 25.01 -13.60 3.74
C ILE A 135 26.11 -12.75 3.12
N ARG A 136 27.12 -12.35 3.90
CA ARG A 136 28.27 -11.60 3.39
C ARG A 136 29.07 -12.40 2.36
N ALA A 137 29.26 -13.69 2.58
CA ALA A 137 29.91 -14.57 1.61
C ALA A 137 29.08 -14.69 0.33
N TRP A 138 27.75 -14.76 0.42
CA TRP A 138 26.86 -14.74 -0.75
C TRP A 138 27.04 -13.44 -1.55
N VAL A 139 26.97 -12.25 -0.91
CA VAL A 139 27.19 -10.97 -1.61
C VAL A 139 28.58 -10.90 -2.23
N THR A 140 29.62 -11.38 -1.54
CA THR A 140 31.00 -11.39 -2.04
C THR A 140 31.15 -12.23 -3.31
N ASN A 141 30.40 -13.34 -3.40
CA ASN A 141 30.44 -14.26 -4.54
C ASN A 141 29.39 -13.94 -5.61
N LEU A 142 28.54 -12.94 -5.38
CA LEU A 142 27.50 -12.53 -6.31
C LEU A 142 28.15 -11.92 -7.56
N LYS A 143 27.69 -12.34 -8.75
CA LYS A 143 28.08 -11.71 -10.00
C LYS A 143 27.12 -10.57 -10.32
N ALA A 144 27.69 -9.45 -10.76
CA ALA A 144 26.90 -8.35 -11.27
C ALA A 144 26.19 -8.78 -12.57
N HIS A 145 24.88 -8.59 -12.60
CA HIS A 145 24.06 -8.77 -13.79
C HIS A 145 23.46 -7.42 -14.15
N ALA A 146 23.55 -7.03 -15.42
CA ALA A 146 22.84 -5.87 -15.92
C ALA A 146 21.38 -6.27 -16.11
N LEU A 147 20.56 -6.02 -15.09
CA LEU A 147 19.12 -6.16 -15.27
C LEU A 147 18.60 -5.10 -16.23
N ASP A 148 17.51 -5.44 -16.91
CA ASP A 148 16.68 -4.42 -17.54
C ASP A 148 16.27 -3.42 -16.44
N PRO A 149 16.58 -2.13 -16.57
CA PRO A 149 16.16 -1.12 -15.59
C PRO A 149 14.64 -1.02 -15.50
N LEU A 150 13.91 -1.59 -16.47
CA LEU A 150 12.48 -1.77 -16.39
C LEU A 150 12.17 -2.90 -15.40
N PRO A 151 11.31 -2.67 -14.39
CA PRO A 151 10.90 -3.74 -13.50
C PRO A 151 10.31 -4.90 -14.31
N SER A 152 10.40 -6.14 -13.81
CA SER A 152 9.70 -7.26 -14.44
C SER A 152 8.21 -6.90 -14.65
N ILE A 153 7.66 -7.26 -15.81
CA ILE A 153 6.22 -7.10 -16.08
C ILE A 153 5.37 -8.04 -15.22
N GLU A 154 5.98 -9.14 -14.77
CA GLU A 154 5.35 -10.17 -13.94
C GLU A 154 5.55 -9.93 -12.44
N ALA A 155 6.48 -9.04 -12.06
CA ALA A 155 6.61 -8.63 -10.67
C ALA A 155 5.35 -7.85 -10.25
N PRO A 156 4.70 -8.23 -9.13
CA PRO A 156 3.61 -7.43 -8.56
C PRO A 156 4.10 -6.01 -8.28
N ARG A 157 3.71 -5.05 -9.12
CA ARG A 157 4.00 -3.64 -8.91
C ARG A 157 2.85 -3.04 -8.12
N VAL A 158 3.01 -3.04 -6.82
CA VAL A 158 2.24 -2.13 -6.00
C VAL A 158 3.08 -0.85 -5.95
N THR A 159 2.52 0.29 -6.29
CA THR A 159 3.24 1.56 -6.25
C THR A 159 2.50 2.43 -5.25
N ARG A 160 3.21 3.17 -4.41
CA ARG A 160 2.53 4.16 -3.55
C ARG A 160 1.63 5.02 -4.43
N LEU A 161 0.38 5.19 -4.01
CA LEU A 161 -0.56 6.10 -4.67
C LEU A 161 0.10 7.47 -4.83
N GLY A 162 0.20 7.96 -6.07
CA GLY A 162 0.61 9.34 -6.35
C GLY A 162 -0.41 10.34 -5.79
N ALA A 163 -0.05 11.63 -5.74
CA ALA A 163 -0.94 12.66 -5.18
C ALA A 163 -2.33 12.70 -5.86
N ASP A 164 -2.39 12.49 -7.18
CA ASP A 164 -3.66 12.42 -7.93
C ASP A 164 -4.53 11.22 -7.52
N GLU A 165 -3.89 10.09 -7.23
CA GLU A 165 -4.56 8.86 -6.83
C GLU A 165 -5.05 8.98 -5.39
N VAL A 166 -4.22 9.49 -4.48
CA VAL A 166 -4.63 9.83 -3.11
C VAL A 166 -5.83 10.79 -3.14
N LEU A 167 -5.77 11.86 -3.92
CA LEU A 167 -6.86 12.84 -4.06
C LEU A 167 -8.15 12.17 -4.52
N ARG A 168 -8.11 11.41 -5.62
CA ARG A 168 -9.27 10.74 -6.19
C ARG A 168 -9.85 9.69 -5.25
N SER A 169 -9.00 8.87 -4.64
CA SER A 169 -9.43 7.84 -3.68
C SER A 169 -10.10 8.48 -2.47
N LEU A 170 -9.54 9.56 -1.92
CA LEU A 170 -10.17 10.25 -0.80
C LEU A 170 -11.51 10.89 -1.18
N TYR A 171 -11.62 11.52 -2.35
CA TYR A 171 -12.90 12.02 -2.86
C TYR A 171 -13.95 10.90 -2.92
N GLN A 172 -13.58 9.78 -3.53
CA GLN A 172 -14.49 8.65 -3.70
C GLN A 172 -14.89 7.99 -2.38
N HIS A 173 -13.93 7.69 -1.50
CA HIS A 173 -14.21 6.96 -0.26
C HIS A 173 -14.90 7.81 0.79
N LEU A 174 -14.57 9.11 0.87
CA LEU A 174 -15.14 10.04 1.85
C LEU A 174 -16.41 10.72 1.33
N GLY A 175 -16.77 10.52 0.07
CA GLY A 175 -17.90 11.20 -0.57
C GLY A 175 -17.68 12.71 -0.71
N LEU A 176 -16.42 13.11 -0.88
CA LEU A 176 -16.01 14.49 -1.04
C LEU A 176 -15.92 14.87 -2.52
N ASP A 177 -16.08 16.14 -2.80
CA ASP A 177 -16.03 16.73 -4.13
C ASP A 177 -15.33 18.10 -4.09
N ASP A 178 -15.18 18.73 -5.25
CA ASP A 178 -14.49 20.03 -5.36
C ASP A 178 -15.21 21.14 -4.56
N ASP A 179 -16.54 21.08 -4.42
CA ASP A 179 -17.33 22.13 -3.77
C ASP A 179 -17.16 22.11 -2.24
N ASP A 180 -16.64 21.01 -1.68
CA ASP A 180 -16.25 20.94 -0.27
C ASP A 180 -15.00 21.79 0.05
N PHE A 181 -14.19 22.12 -0.95
CA PHE A 181 -12.88 22.76 -0.77
C PHE A 181 -12.72 24.09 -1.52
N TYR A 182 -13.46 24.24 -2.61
CA TYR A 182 -13.27 25.33 -3.56
C TYR A 182 -14.58 26.04 -3.85
N GLN A 183 -14.49 27.35 -4.00
CA GLN A 183 -15.58 28.17 -4.48
C GLN A 183 -15.26 28.66 -5.90
N PRO A 184 -16.27 28.71 -6.79
CA PRO A 184 -16.12 29.35 -8.09
C PRO A 184 -15.73 30.82 -7.93
N ALA A 185 -14.67 31.24 -8.61
CA ALA A 185 -14.20 32.61 -8.59
C ALA A 185 -13.76 33.08 -9.99
N SER A 186 -13.69 34.39 -10.20
CA SER A 186 -13.24 34.97 -11.47
C SER A 186 -12.42 36.23 -11.26
N ASN A 187 -11.26 36.30 -11.93
CA ASN A 187 -10.39 37.48 -11.98
C ASN A 187 -10.16 37.82 -13.45
N TYR A 188 -10.41 39.07 -13.85
CA TYR A 188 -10.29 39.52 -15.25
C TYR A 188 -11.03 38.61 -16.25
N SER A 189 -12.21 38.12 -15.88
CA SER A 189 -13.03 37.19 -16.68
C SER A 189 -12.40 35.81 -16.92
N ILE A 190 -11.40 35.43 -16.11
CA ILE A 190 -10.83 34.08 -16.10
C ILE A 190 -11.36 33.35 -14.87
N GLU A 191 -12.11 32.28 -15.11
CA GLU A 191 -12.64 31.39 -14.08
C GLU A 191 -11.49 30.62 -13.41
N HIS A 192 -11.53 30.53 -12.09
CA HIS A 192 -10.56 29.80 -11.28
C HIS A 192 -11.22 29.24 -10.02
N LYS A 193 -10.51 28.30 -9.38
CA LYS A 193 -10.86 27.82 -8.04
C LYS A 193 -10.23 28.74 -6.99
N SER A 194 -11.03 29.24 -6.05
CA SER A 194 -10.53 29.93 -4.85
C SER A 194 -10.83 29.07 -3.62
N THR A 195 -9.94 29.10 -2.63
CA THR A 195 -10.22 28.47 -1.32
C THR A 195 -10.99 29.43 -0.41
N GLY A 196 -11.25 30.67 -0.85
CA GLY A 196 -11.87 31.70 -0.02
C GLY A 196 -11.04 32.03 1.23
N GLN A 197 -9.71 31.82 1.18
CA GLN A 197 -8.79 31.87 2.32
C GLN A 197 -9.06 30.82 3.42
N GLN A 198 -9.80 29.75 3.12
CA GLN A 198 -10.10 28.67 4.07
C GLN A 198 -9.05 27.56 3.96
N ASP A 199 -7.85 27.85 4.47
CA ASP A 199 -6.80 26.83 4.55
C ASP A 199 -7.15 25.70 5.55
N GLY A 200 -8.13 25.94 6.42
CA GLY A 200 -8.60 25.00 7.43
C GLY A 200 -9.23 23.73 6.86
N ASP A 201 -9.67 23.72 5.61
CA ASP A 201 -10.21 22.53 4.92
C ASP A 201 -9.14 21.68 4.25
N TYR A 202 -7.88 22.12 4.32
CA TYR A 202 -6.75 21.44 3.71
C TYR A 202 -6.98 21.12 2.22
N PRO A 203 -7.34 22.12 1.39
CA PRO A 203 -7.52 21.92 -0.03
C PRO A 203 -6.22 21.38 -0.66
N ILE A 204 -6.37 20.42 -1.58
CA ILE A 204 -5.27 19.84 -2.37
C ILE A 204 -5.64 19.95 -3.84
N SER A 205 -4.77 20.59 -4.63
CA SER A 205 -4.95 20.65 -6.08
C SER A 205 -3.61 20.52 -6.77
N SER A 206 -3.61 19.78 -7.89
CA SER A 206 -2.49 19.82 -8.81
C SER A 206 -2.29 21.24 -9.32
N PRO A 207 -1.04 21.72 -9.48
CA PRO A 207 -0.76 22.97 -10.18
C PRO A 207 -1.17 22.93 -11.66
N ASP A 208 -1.31 21.74 -12.23
CA ASP A 208 -1.74 21.54 -13.62
C ASP A 208 -3.27 21.37 -13.74
N ALA A 209 -4.01 21.42 -12.63
CA ALA A 209 -5.47 21.27 -12.64
C ALA A 209 -6.15 22.41 -13.42
N VAL A 210 -7.26 22.10 -14.08
CA VAL A 210 -8.11 23.08 -14.77
C VAL A 210 -9.55 22.91 -14.28
N PRO A 211 -10.23 23.97 -13.81
CA PRO A 211 -9.73 25.34 -13.62
C PRO A 211 -8.62 25.41 -12.56
N ALA A 212 -7.59 26.21 -12.83
CA ALA A 212 -6.42 26.30 -11.96
C ALA A 212 -6.78 26.97 -10.63
N PRO A 213 -6.21 26.51 -9.49
CA PRO A 213 -6.30 27.22 -8.24
C PRO A 213 -5.52 28.54 -8.35
N TYR A 214 -6.12 29.66 -7.94
CA TYR A 214 -5.44 30.96 -7.96
C TYR A 214 -4.49 31.16 -6.78
N GLU A 215 -4.64 30.37 -5.72
CA GLU A 215 -3.91 30.50 -4.46
C GLU A 215 -2.78 29.45 -4.34
N SER A 216 -1.67 29.80 -3.68
CA SER A 216 -0.46 28.96 -3.63
C SER A 216 -0.54 27.78 -2.65
N LEU A 217 -1.34 27.89 -1.59
CA LEU A 217 -1.38 26.93 -0.47
C LEU A 217 -1.73 25.48 -0.86
N PRO A 218 -2.69 25.21 -1.78
CA PRO A 218 -3.03 23.84 -2.17
C PRO A 218 -1.92 23.10 -2.95
N VAL A 219 -1.04 23.85 -3.63
CA VAL A 219 0.02 23.29 -4.49
C VAL A 219 1.13 22.66 -3.67
N GLU A 220 1.50 23.28 -2.54
CA GLU A 220 2.54 22.76 -1.64
C GLU A 220 2.13 21.43 -0.99
N ARG A 221 0.86 21.29 -0.59
CA ARG A 221 0.32 20.02 -0.08
C ARG A 221 0.32 18.94 -1.16
N TYR A 222 -0.10 19.29 -2.37
CA TYR A 222 -0.07 18.37 -3.50
C TYR A 222 1.36 17.87 -3.79
N ALA A 223 2.34 18.78 -3.81
CA ALA A 223 3.75 18.41 -3.98
C ALA A 223 4.27 17.55 -2.82
N SER A 224 3.87 17.85 -1.58
CA SER A 224 4.24 17.06 -0.40
C SER A 224 3.65 15.65 -0.39
N LEU A 225 2.52 15.44 -1.07
CA LEU A 225 1.97 14.11 -1.37
C LEU A 225 2.67 13.41 -2.55
N GLY A 226 3.75 13.99 -3.07
CA GLY A 226 4.55 13.47 -4.17
C GLY A 226 4.00 13.80 -5.57
N GLY A 227 3.14 14.81 -5.65
CA GLY A 227 2.61 15.33 -6.90
C GLY A 227 3.67 16.02 -7.74
N GLY A 228 3.63 15.78 -9.06
CA GLY A 228 4.48 16.46 -10.04
C GLY A 228 3.73 17.55 -10.80
N SER A 229 4.43 18.33 -11.62
CA SER A 229 3.84 19.37 -12.45
C SER A 229 4.54 19.47 -13.79
N ALA A 230 3.77 19.40 -14.88
CA ALA A 230 4.23 19.74 -16.20
C ALA A 230 4.54 21.24 -16.30
N MET A 231 3.70 22.10 -15.71
CA MET A 231 3.89 23.56 -15.72
C MET A 231 5.20 23.99 -15.05
N PHE A 232 5.56 23.36 -13.93
CA PHE A 232 6.79 23.64 -13.19
C PHE A 232 7.96 22.69 -13.50
N GLN A 233 7.78 21.78 -14.46
CA GLN A 233 8.78 20.76 -14.85
C GLN A 233 9.27 19.91 -13.66
N THR A 234 8.37 19.60 -12.72
CA THR A 234 8.66 18.73 -11.57
C THR A 234 8.13 17.33 -11.82
N THR A 235 8.97 16.32 -11.64
CA THR A 235 8.57 14.91 -11.74
C THR A 235 7.78 14.48 -10.51
N ARG A 236 6.82 13.57 -10.69
CA ARG A 236 6.14 12.91 -9.57
C ARG A 236 7.15 12.12 -8.73
N ASP A 237 6.93 12.09 -7.41
CA ASP A 237 7.76 11.35 -6.46
C ASP A 237 6.90 10.38 -5.65
N ALA A 238 7.03 9.08 -5.90
CA ALA A 238 6.28 8.06 -5.19
C ALA A 238 6.94 7.62 -3.86
N SER A 239 8.02 8.26 -3.41
CA SER A 239 8.70 7.89 -2.17
C SER A 239 7.90 8.25 -0.91
N ILE A 240 8.08 7.46 0.15
CA ILE A 240 7.51 7.75 1.48
C ILE A 240 8.49 8.67 2.21
N THR A 241 8.23 9.98 2.16
CA THR A 241 9.05 10.99 2.83
C THR A 241 8.41 11.47 4.13
N PRO A 242 9.17 12.12 5.04
CA PRO A 242 8.58 12.80 6.19
C PRO A 242 7.51 13.83 5.80
N SER A 243 7.71 14.57 4.70
CA SER A 243 6.73 15.52 4.16
C SER A 243 5.44 14.84 3.71
N PHE A 244 5.55 13.67 3.06
CA PHE A 244 4.40 12.85 2.70
C PHE A 244 3.63 12.41 3.94
N LEU A 245 4.32 11.81 4.92
CA LEU A 245 3.68 11.31 6.15
C LEU A 245 3.01 12.43 6.96
N GLY A 246 3.66 13.60 7.05
CA GLY A 246 3.11 14.77 7.71
C GLY A 246 1.88 15.33 6.99
N SER A 247 1.90 15.35 5.65
CA SER A 247 0.79 15.88 4.84
C SER A 247 -0.41 14.95 4.86
N ILE A 248 -0.21 13.65 4.58
CA ILE A 248 -1.31 12.68 4.57
C ILE A 248 -1.96 12.59 5.95
N THR A 249 -1.22 12.78 7.03
CA THR A 249 -1.81 12.75 8.38
C THR A 249 -2.79 13.89 8.61
N GLN A 250 -2.41 15.13 8.29
CA GLN A 250 -3.28 16.29 8.50
C GLN A 250 -4.47 16.26 7.55
N VAL A 251 -4.24 15.90 6.29
CA VAL A 251 -5.29 15.74 5.26
C VAL A 251 -6.29 14.68 5.69
N ALA A 252 -5.81 13.48 6.08
CA ALA A 252 -6.68 12.40 6.52
C ALA A 252 -7.57 12.81 7.69
N GLN A 253 -7.02 13.49 8.70
CA GLN A 253 -7.79 13.97 9.85
C GLN A 253 -8.87 14.98 9.42
N ARG A 254 -8.50 16.02 8.65
CA ARG A 254 -9.46 17.04 8.25
C ARG A 254 -10.54 16.50 7.32
N TRP A 255 -10.14 15.74 6.30
CA TRP A 255 -11.06 15.26 5.28
C TRP A 255 -11.99 14.17 5.81
N CYS A 256 -11.53 13.32 6.72
CA CYS A 256 -12.42 12.41 7.43
C CYS A 256 -13.49 13.16 8.24
N ALA A 257 -13.13 14.28 8.88
CA ALA A 257 -14.13 15.10 9.57
C ALA A 257 -15.17 15.66 8.59
N LEU A 258 -14.74 16.24 7.47
CA LEU A 258 -15.64 16.74 6.42
C LEU A 258 -16.57 15.63 5.88
N GLY A 259 -16.02 14.45 5.58
CA GLY A 259 -16.78 13.32 5.05
C GLY A 259 -17.77 12.73 6.05
N LEU A 260 -17.47 12.78 7.36
CA LEU A 260 -18.36 12.33 8.42
C LEU A 260 -19.47 13.35 8.73
N ASP A 261 -19.20 14.64 8.55
CA ASP A 261 -20.18 15.72 8.75
C ASP A 261 -21.17 15.83 7.57
N LYS A 262 -20.86 15.22 6.41
CA LYS A 262 -21.74 15.22 5.23
C LYS A 262 -23.06 14.49 5.51
N PRO A 263 -24.22 15.12 5.21
CA PRO A 263 -25.53 14.46 5.32
C PRO A 263 -25.59 13.21 4.42
N GLY A 264 -25.98 12.08 5.00
CA GLY A 264 -26.10 10.82 4.25
C GLY A 264 -24.77 10.19 3.84
N THR A 265 -23.68 10.51 4.55
CA THR A 265 -22.36 9.93 4.30
C THR A 265 -22.39 8.41 4.16
N SER A 266 -21.72 7.90 3.12
CA SER A 266 -21.57 6.47 2.89
C SER A 266 -20.62 5.80 3.88
N LEU A 267 -19.88 6.58 4.68
CA LEU A 267 -18.94 6.08 5.67
C LEU A 267 -19.67 5.33 6.80
N LEU A 268 -20.90 5.71 7.13
CA LEU A 268 -21.64 5.11 8.23
C LEU A 268 -22.72 4.14 7.69
N PRO A 269 -22.75 2.86 8.11
CA PRO A 269 -23.85 1.95 7.80
C PRO A 269 -25.17 2.44 8.38
N GLN A 270 -26.28 1.97 7.79
CA GLN A 270 -27.62 2.29 8.28
C GLN A 270 -27.75 1.97 9.78
N GLY A 271 -28.34 2.88 10.54
CA GLY A 271 -28.51 2.75 11.99
C GLY A 271 -27.31 3.23 12.81
N THR A 272 -26.22 3.69 12.17
CA THR A 272 -25.08 4.29 12.88
C THR A 272 -24.95 5.78 12.56
N THR A 273 -24.41 6.52 13.52
CA THR A 273 -24.15 7.96 13.43
C THR A 273 -22.80 8.25 14.10
N THR A 274 -22.25 9.45 13.91
CA THR A 274 -21.05 9.88 14.66
C THR A 274 -21.29 9.96 16.17
N SER A 275 -22.55 9.94 16.63
CA SER A 275 -22.92 9.83 18.04
C SER A 275 -22.99 8.39 18.58
N THR A 276 -22.90 7.36 17.75
CA THR A 276 -22.87 5.95 18.19
C THR A 276 -21.59 5.67 18.98
N THR A 277 -21.70 5.09 20.17
CA THR A 277 -20.61 5.04 21.17
C THR A 277 -20.06 3.63 21.41
N SER A 278 -18.98 3.50 22.19
CA SER A 278 -18.47 2.19 22.66
C SER A 278 -19.45 1.42 23.55
N ALA A 279 -20.52 2.05 24.04
CA ALA A 279 -21.63 1.35 24.70
C ALA A 279 -22.45 0.48 23.72
N GLU A 280 -22.28 0.70 22.41
CA GLU A 280 -22.92 -0.05 21.32
C GLU A 280 -21.86 -0.75 20.45
N PRO A 281 -21.03 -1.66 21.02
CA PRO A 281 -19.82 -2.15 20.38
C PRO A 281 -20.10 -2.84 19.04
N GLU A 282 -21.23 -3.54 18.90
CA GLU A 282 -21.60 -4.22 17.66
C GLU A 282 -21.80 -3.24 16.49
N LEU A 283 -22.34 -2.05 16.76
CA LEU A 283 -22.55 -1.02 15.74
C LEU A 283 -21.23 -0.38 15.30
N VAL A 284 -20.36 -0.05 16.26
CA VAL A 284 -19.02 0.51 15.96
C VAL A 284 -18.17 -0.51 15.21
N LYS A 285 -18.17 -1.78 15.64
CA LYS A 285 -17.44 -2.87 14.97
C LYS A 285 -17.97 -3.14 13.56
N ALA A 286 -19.27 -2.95 13.31
CA ALA A 286 -19.82 -3.01 11.96
C ALA A 286 -19.30 -1.87 11.06
N VAL A 287 -19.10 -0.66 11.61
CA VAL A 287 -18.44 0.46 10.90
C VAL A 287 -16.99 0.08 10.56
N ILE A 288 -16.22 -0.41 11.54
CA ILE A 288 -14.82 -0.84 11.34
C ILE A 288 -14.71 -1.90 10.24
N ARG A 289 -15.56 -2.94 10.31
CA ARG A 289 -15.60 -4.00 9.28
C ARG A 289 -15.89 -3.43 7.88
N ARG A 290 -16.86 -2.52 7.78
CA ARG A 290 -17.17 -1.87 6.51
C ARG A 290 -15.99 -1.04 6.01
N TRP A 291 -15.27 -0.35 6.88
CA TRP A 291 -14.12 0.47 6.49
C TRP A 291 -12.92 -0.35 6.02
N PHE A 292 -12.69 -1.55 6.56
CA PHE A 292 -11.72 -2.47 5.97
C PHE A 292 -12.05 -2.80 4.51
N LEU A 293 -13.32 -3.07 4.20
CA LEU A 293 -13.75 -3.32 2.82
C LEU A 293 -13.67 -2.05 1.97
N THR A 294 -14.09 -0.89 2.49
CA THR A 294 -14.12 0.36 1.74
C THR A 294 -12.72 0.89 1.44
N PHE A 295 -11.83 0.97 2.44
CA PHE A 295 -10.53 1.61 2.30
C PHE A 295 -9.42 0.65 1.90
N HIS A 296 -9.50 -0.62 2.32
CA HIS A 296 -8.40 -1.57 2.14
C HIS A 296 -8.78 -2.76 1.24
N ALA A 297 -10.04 -2.87 0.84
CA ALA A 297 -10.56 -3.99 0.04
C ALA A 297 -10.28 -5.37 0.65
N VAL A 298 -10.21 -5.47 1.99
CA VAL A 298 -9.97 -6.72 2.72
C VAL A 298 -11.11 -7.04 3.68
N ASP A 299 -11.36 -8.33 3.87
CA ASP A 299 -12.25 -8.82 4.93
C ASP A 299 -11.43 -9.04 6.20
N ALA A 300 -11.55 -8.12 7.17
CA ALA A 300 -10.80 -8.20 8.41
C ALA A 300 -11.34 -9.29 9.34
N SER A 301 -10.42 -9.99 9.99
CA SER A 301 -10.77 -10.97 11.01
C SER A 301 -11.48 -10.30 12.21
N PRO A 302 -12.30 -11.04 12.96
CA PRO A 302 -12.90 -10.53 14.19
C PRO A 302 -11.88 -9.95 15.16
N ALA A 303 -10.69 -10.58 15.26
CA ALA A 303 -9.62 -10.14 16.15
C ALA A 303 -9.04 -8.77 15.75
N GLU A 304 -8.88 -8.50 14.45
CA GLU A 304 -8.41 -7.19 13.96
C GLU A 304 -9.44 -6.09 14.21
N ILE A 305 -10.73 -6.41 14.03
CA ILE A 305 -11.83 -5.48 14.31
C ILE A 305 -11.88 -5.14 15.80
N ASP A 306 -11.77 -6.15 16.67
CA ASP A 306 -11.72 -5.97 18.11
C ASP A 306 -10.50 -5.14 18.53
N ALA A 307 -9.33 -5.42 17.93
CA ALA A 307 -8.11 -4.66 18.20
C ALA A 307 -8.27 -3.18 17.85
N LEU A 308 -8.83 -2.80 16.70
CA LEU A 308 -9.05 -1.39 16.36
C LEU A 308 -10.10 -0.72 17.25
N PHE A 309 -11.16 -1.45 17.61
CA PHE A 309 -12.16 -0.95 18.55
C PHE A 309 -11.52 -0.60 19.89
N ASP A 310 -10.75 -1.53 20.47
CA ASP A 310 -10.16 -1.38 21.80
C ASP A 310 -8.96 -0.41 21.82
N THR A 311 -8.14 -0.38 20.77
CA THR A 311 -6.88 0.38 20.75
C THR A 311 -6.98 1.75 20.11
N VAL A 312 -7.97 1.98 19.23
CA VAL A 312 -8.14 3.26 18.52
C VAL A 312 -9.44 3.94 18.94
N PHE A 313 -10.58 3.28 18.81
CA PHE A 313 -11.88 3.93 19.01
C PHE A 313 -12.15 4.27 20.48
N VAL A 314 -12.09 3.28 21.38
CA VAL A 314 -12.42 3.46 22.81
C VAL A 314 -11.54 4.53 23.49
N PRO A 315 -10.20 4.57 23.28
CA PRO A 315 -9.37 5.61 23.89
C PRO A 315 -9.71 7.02 23.40
N LEU A 316 -9.90 7.19 22.09
CA LEU A 316 -10.22 8.50 21.51
C LEU A 316 -11.61 8.99 21.91
N GLU A 317 -12.58 8.07 22.01
CA GLU A 317 -13.91 8.41 22.50
C GLU A 317 -13.87 8.86 23.96
N THR A 318 -13.11 8.14 24.79
CA THR A 318 -12.97 8.47 26.21
C THR A 318 -12.35 9.85 26.41
N GLU A 319 -11.38 10.22 25.57
CA GLU A 319 -10.67 11.50 25.66
C GLU A 319 -11.48 12.67 25.08
N SER A 320 -12.12 12.47 23.92
CA SER A 320 -12.62 13.57 23.07
C SER A 320 -14.02 13.35 22.48
N GLY A 321 -14.73 12.30 22.90
CA GLY A 321 -16.08 11.97 22.45
C GLY A 321 -16.13 11.18 21.14
N SER A 322 -17.30 10.61 20.85
CA SER A 322 -17.50 9.70 19.71
C SER A 322 -17.23 10.33 18.33
N PRO A 323 -17.57 11.61 18.04
CA PRO A 323 -17.23 12.19 16.74
C PRO A 323 -15.73 12.20 16.47
N THR A 324 -14.93 12.59 17.48
CA THR A 324 -13.47 12.60 17.38
C THR A 324 -12.90 11.19 17.21
N ALA A 325 -13.50 10.20 17.88
CA ALA A 325 -13.12 8.79 17.73
C ALA A 325 -13.32 8.29 16.29
N TYR A 326 -14.45 8.64 15.65
CA TYR A 326 -14.67 8.29 14.24
C TYR A 326 -13.69 8.99 13.29
N VAL A 327 -13.36 10.26 13.54
CA VAL A 327 -12.35 10.97 12.75
C VAL A 327 -10.98 10.30 12.88
N GLY A 328 -10.56 9.96 14.11
CA GLY A 328 -9.29 9.29 14.34
C GLY A 328 -9.24 7.87 13.76
N LEU A 329 -10.34 7.13 13.84
CA LEU A 329 -10.48 5.81 13.23
C LEU A 329 -10.44 5.92 11.69
N CYS A 330 -11.17 6.85 11.08
CA CYS A 330 -11.14 7.05 9.61
C CYS A 330 -9.74 7.45 9.15
N SER A 331 -9.10 8.35 9.88
CA SER A 331 -7.71 8.77 9.64
C SER A 331 -6.73 7.61 9.79
N TYR A 332 -6.98 6.64 10.68
CA TYR A 332 -6.19 5.42 10.76
C TYR A 332 -6.28 4.61 9.46
N PHE A 333 -7.48 4.41 8.90
CA PHE A 333 -7.65 3.68 7.65
C PHE A 333 -6.94 4.35 6.47
N VAL A 334 -7.04 5.67 6.34
CA VAL A 334 -6.36 6.43 5.27
C VAL A 334 -4.84 6.39 5.40
N ARG A 335 -4.30 6.37 6.63
CA ARG A 335 -2.85 6.32 6.85
C ARG A 335 -2.29 4.89 6.86
N HIS A 336 -3.16 3.89 6.74
CA HIS A 336 -2.74 2.50 6.77
C HIS A 336 -1.90 2.17 5.52
N PRO A 337 -0.85 1.35 5.63
CA PRO A 337 -0.04 0.97 4.49
C PRO A 337 -0.84 0.37 3.33
N HIS A 338 -1.92 -0.36 3.62
CA HIS A 338 -2.78 -0.90 2.55
C HIS A 338 -3.44 0.20 1.72
N PHE A 339 -3.88 1.31 2.32
CA PHE A 339 -4.44 2.44 1.56
C PHE A 339 -3.37 3.22 0.80
N ILE A 340 -2.19 3.39 1.40
CA ILE A 340 -1.12 4.20 0.82
C ILE A 340 -0.48 3.48 -0.39
N LEU A 341 -0.46 2.16 -0.37
CA LEU A 341 0.22 1.34 -1.36
C LEU A 341 -0.72 0.73 -2.40
N TYR A 342 -1.99 0.43 -2.08
CA TYR A 342 -2.97 -0.14 -3.03
C TYR A 342 -4.03 0.88 -3.45
#